data_AF-A0A7Y5JUS5-F1
#
_entry.id   AF-A0A7Y5JUS5-F1
#
_cell.length_a   1.000
_cell.length_b   1.000
_cell.length_c   1.000
_cell.angle_alpha   90.00
_cell.angle_beta   90.00
_cell.angle_gamma   90.00
#
_symmetry.space_group_name_H-M   'P 1'
#
loop_
_entity.id
_entity.type
_entity.pdbx_description
1 polymer ?
#
loop_
_entity_poly.entity_id
_entity_poly.type
_entity_poly.pdbx_seq_one_letter_code
_entity_poly.pdbx_strand_id
1 'polypeptide(L)'
;MLTISQLAAYAGVTVRAVRHYHAKGLLPEPDRDHSGYRRYDAAAVVQLVRIRTLADAGVPLSRVSELLDADEDEFAAAVEQIDRRLRAEIRELQRHRHRIAKLASGDSLTLPPEAVAYVDRMRELGFPQRLIEVERDSWILIAAQMPEAVADLMEIKQLQLEHEGLRRLYLDIGDLVDCGPDDPRLRALA
;
A
#
# COMPACT_ATOMS: atom_id res chain seq x y z
N MET A 1 -42.03 -16.87 -4.77
CA MET A 1 -42.10 -15.53 -5.41
C MET A 1 -41.79 -14.46 -4.39
N LEU A 2 -40.87 -13.55 -4.69
CA LEU A 2 -40.40 -12.47 -3.83
C LEU A 2 -40.94 -11.11 -4.28
N THR A 3 -41.14 -10.19 -3.34
CA THR A 3 -41.30 -8.76 -3.66
C THR A 3 -39.95 -8.13 -4.03
N ILE A 4 -39.95 -6.95 -4.67
CA ILE A 4 -38.70 -6.24 -5.00
C ILE A 4 -37.83 -5.97 -3.76
N SER A 5 -38.44 -5.68 -2.61
CA SER A 5 -37.73 -5.43 -1.35
C SER A 5 -37.07 -6.70 -0.82
N GLN A 6 -37.76 -7.84 -0.89
CA GLN A 6 -37.21 -9.14 -0.49
C GLN A 6 -36.11 -9.60 -1.44
N LEU A 7 -36.30 -9.43 -2.75
CA LEU A 7 -35.29 -9.71 -3.77
C LEU A 7 -34.02 -8.89 -3.52
N ALA A 8 -34.17 -7.57 -3.33
CA ALA A 8 -33.07 -6.66 -3.08
C ALA A 8 -32.32 -7.02 -1.79
N ALA A 9 -33.06 -7.30 -0.71
CA ALA A 9 -32.47 -7.72 0.57
C ALA A 9 -31.69 -9.04 0.44
N TYR A 10 -32.26 -10.04 -0.23
CA TYR A 10 -31.62 -11.33 -0.44
C TYR A 10 -30.34 -11.20 -1.27
N ALA A 11 -30.40 -10.44 -2.36
CA ALA A 11 -29.23 -10.17 -3.19
C ALA A 11 -28.30 -9.12 -2.58
N GLY A 12 -28.58 -8.58 -1.39
CA GLY A 12 -27.83 -7.54 -0.68
C GLY A 12 -27.57 -6.26 -1.49
N VAL A 13 -28.54 -5.88 -2.32
CA VAL A 13 -28.55 -4.62 -3.06
C VAL A 13 -29.70 -3.72 -2.60
N THR A 14 -29.69 -2.46 -3.01
CA THR A 14 -30.83 -1.57 -2.75
C THR A 14 -31.96 -1.81 -3.75
N VAL A 15 -33.21 -1.51 -3.36
CA VAL A 15 -34.33 -1.49 -4.31
C VAL A 15 -34.07 -0.54 -5.49
N ARG A 16 -33.35 0.56 -5.25
CA ARG A 16 -32.89 1.49 -6.30
C ARG A 16 -31.96 0.80 -7.29
N ALA A 17 -31.05 -0.06 -6.85
CA ALA A 17 -30.17 -0.83 -7.74
C ALA A 17 -30.97 -1.81 -8.59
N VAL A 18 -31.95 -2.53 -8.02
CA VAL A 18 -32.84 -3.41 -8.80
C VAL A 18 -33.59 -2.65 -9.89
N ARG A 19 -34.16 -1.48 -9.57
CA ARG A 19 -34.79 -0.59 -10.57
C ARG A 19 -33.81 -0.08 -11.62
N HIS A 20 -32.55 0.19 -11.23
CA HIS A 20 -31.51 0.58 -12.17
C HIS A 20 -31.19 -0.54 -13.16
N TYR A 21 -31.08 -1.77 -12.69
CA TYR A 21 -30.84 -2.93 -13.56
C TYR A 21 -32.01 -3.21 -14.50
N HIS A 22 -33.25 -3.02 -14.05
CA HIS A 22 -34.42 -3.03 -14.93
C HIS A 22 -34.33 -1.97 -16.02
N ALA A 23 -34.05 -0.72 -15.65
CA ALA A 23 -33.92 0.39 -16.62
C ALA A 23 -32.76 0.19 -17.62
N LYS A 24 -31.74 -0.60 -17.24
CA LYS A 24 -30.62 -0.97 -18.10
C LYS A 24 -30.85 -2.26 -18.89
N GLY A 25 -32.00 -2.92 -18.72
CA GLY A 25 -32.32 -4.19 -19.40
C GLY A 25 -31.57 -5.41 -18.86
N LEU A 26 -30.81 -5.27 -17.77
CA LEU A 26 -29.98 -6.35 -17.21
C LEU A 26 -30.80 -7.39 -16.44
N LEU A 27 -31.93 -6.97 -15.88
CA LEU A 27 -32.86 -7.82 -15.16
C LEU A 27 -34.25 -7.61 -15.78
N PRO A 28 -34.93 -8.66 -16.26
CA PRO A 28 -36.27 -8.50 -16.82
C PRO A 28 -37.26 -8.05 -15.74
N GLU A 29 -38.15 -7.13 -16.10
CA GLU A 29 -39.26 -6.76 -15.21
C GLU A 29 -40.37 -7.82 -15.30
N PRO A 30 -40.71 -8.51 -14.21
CA PRO A 30 -41.80 -9.47 -14.23
C PRO A 30 -43.15 -8.73 -14.29
N ASP A 31 -44.16 -9.44 -14.79
CA ASP A 31 -45.54 -8.98 -14.79
C ASP A 31 -46.05 -8.72 -13.37
N ARG A 32 -47.05 -7.84 -13.29
CA ARG A 32 -47.75 -7.58 -12.03
C ARG A 32 -48.74 -8.71 -11.76
N ASP A 33 -48.72 -9.22 -10.54
CA ASP A 33 -49.73 -10.17 -10.08
C ASP A 33 -51.12 -9.53 -9.96
N HIS A 34 -52.14 -10.34 -9.64
CA HIS A 34 -53.51 -9.86 -9.44
C HIS A 34 -53.65 -8.79 -8.33
N SER A 35 -52.67 -8.68 -7.43
CA SER A 35 -52.60 -7.67 -6.38
C SER A 35 -51.85 -6.39 -6.80
N GLY A 36 -51.36 -6.33 -8.05
CA GLY A 36 -50.66 -5.19 -8.62
C GLY A 36 -49.16 -5.13 -8.30
N TYR A 37 -48.62 -6.15 -7.64
CA TYR A 37 -47.20 -6.21 -7.24
C TYR A 37 -46.36 -7.03 -8.23
N ARG A 38 -45.14 -6.57 -8.49
CA ARG A 38 -44.13 -7.37 -9.23
C ARG A 38 -43.64 -8.52 -8.35
N ARG A 39 -43.59 -9.72 -8.94
CA ARG A 39 -43.17 -10.95 -8.26
C ARG A 39 -41.97 -11.57 -8.96
N TYR A 40 -40.93 -11.82 -8.19
CA TYR A 40 -39.66 -12.34 -8.68
C TYR A 40 -39.51 -13.81 -8.29
N ASP A 41 -39.13 -14.64 -9.24
CA ASP A 41 -38.90 -16.06 -9.04
C ASP A 41 -37.44 -16.36 -8.65
N ALA A 42 -37.09 -17.64 -8.58
CA ALA A 42 -35.72 -18.04 -8.28
C ALA A 42 -34.74 -17.66 -9.40
N ALA A 43 -35.18 -17.64 -10.67
CA ALA A 43 -34.33 -17.25 -11.79
C ALA A 43 -33.91 -15.78 -11.68
N ALA A 44 -34.85 -14.89 -11.33
CA ALA A 44 -34.56 -13.48 -11.08
C ALA A 44 -33.57 -13.27 -9.93
N VAL A 45 -33.62 -14.12 -8.90
CA VAL A 45 -32.65 -14.10 -7.79
C VAL A 45 -31.26 -14.47 -8.31
N VAL A 46 -31.13 -15.59 -9.05
CA VAL A 46 -29.85 -16.04 -9.60
C VAL A 46 -29.25 -14.97 -10.53
N GLN A 47 -30.07 -14.39 -11.41
CA GLN A 47 -29.64 -13.35 -12.33
C GLN A 47 -29.18 -12.08 -11.59
N LEU A 48 -29.93 -11.64 -10.58
CA LEU A 48 -29.53 -10.48 -9.78
C LEU A 48 -28.22 -10.71 -9.01
N VAL A 49 -28.02 -11.92 -8.48
CA VAL A 49 -26.75 -12.29 -7.83
C VAL A 49 -25.60 -12.27 -8.84
N ARG A 50 -25.77 -12.80 -10.06
CA ARG A 50 -24.74 -12.75 -11.11
C ARG A 50 -24.39 -11.31 -11.50
N ILE A 51 -25.39 -10.46 -11.75
CA ILE A 51 -25.21 -9.03 -12.06
C ILE A 51 -24.38 -8.36 -10.96
N ARG A 52 -24.79 -8.57 -9.71
CA ARG A 52 -24.11 -7.98 -8.56
C ARG A 52 -22.65 -8.44 -8.47
N THR A 53 -22.40 -9.74 -8.55
CA THR A 53 -21.03 -10.28 -8.41
C THR A 53 -20.10 -9.70 -9.47
N LEU A 54 -20.54 -9.58 -10.71
CA LEU A 54 -19.74 -8.97 -11.78
C LEU A 54 -19.53 -7.46 -11.54
N ALA A 55 -20.58 -6.74 -11.15
CA ALA A 55 -20.49 -5.31 -10.85
C ALA A 55 -19.56 -5.03 -9.66
N ASP A 56 -19.64 -5.83 -8.59
CA ASP A 56 -18.79 -5.74 -7.39
C ASP A 56 -17.34 -6.10 -7.72
N ALA A 57 -17.10 -6.96 -8.72
CA ALA A 57 -15.77 -7.25 -9.28
C ALA A 57 -15.23 -6.14 -10.22
N GLY A 58 -15.95 -5.01 -10.34
CA GLY A 58 -15.56 -3.87 -11.15
C GLY A 58 -15.81 -4.04 -12.65
N VAL A 59 -16.67 -4.99 -13.05
CA VAL A 59 -17.07 -5.14 -14.46
C VAL A 59 -18.08 -4.05 -14.82
N PRO A 60 -17.85 -3.27 -15.88
CA PRO A 60 -18.81 -2.26 -16.34
C PRO A 60 -20.16 -2.90 -16.71
N LEU A 61 -21.28 -2.24 -16.38
CA LEU A 61 -22.62 -2.78 -16.61
C LEU A 61 -22.92 -3.11 -18.09
N SER A 62 -22.29 -2.43 -19.05
CA SER A 62 -22.39 -2.78 -20.47
C SER A 62 -21.82 -4.18 -20.74
N ARG A 63 -20.65 -4.48 -20.17
CA ARG A 63 -20.01 -5.79 -20.27
C ARG A 63 -20.77 -6.84 -19.47
N VAL A 64 -21.39 -6.47 -18.35
CA VAL A 64 -22.27 -7.40 -17.61
C VAL A 64 -23.41 -7.90 -18.49
N SER A 65 -24.04 -7.04 -19.31
CA SER A 65 -25.07 -7.46 -20.25
C SER A 65 -24.54 -8.52 -21.22
N GLU A 66 -23.42 -8.23 -21.88
CA GLU A 66 -22.79 -9.15 -22.84
C GLU A 66 -22.46 -10.51 -22.21
N LEU A 67 -22.05 -10.53 -20.93
CA LEU A 67 -21.72 -11.76 -20.22
C LEU A 67 -22.96 -12.55 -19.77
N LEU A 68 -24.10 -11.90 -19.56
CA LEU A 68 -25.33 -12.60 -19.22
C LEU A 68 -25.95 -13.29 -20.43
N ASP A 69 -25.74 -12.74 -21.63
CA ASP A 69 -26.23 -13.26 -22.90
C ASP A 69 -25.26 -14.27 -23.55
N ALA A 70 -24.03 -14.35 -23.05
CA ALA A 70 -23.00 -15.27 -23.52
C ALA A 70 -23.33 -16.73 -23.18
N ASP A 71 -22.81 -17.65 -24.00
CA ASP A 71 -22.87 -19.08 -23.69
C ASP A 71 -21.91 -19.45 -22.53
N GLU A 72 -21.97 -20.72 -22.09
CA GLU A 72 -21.21 -21.17 -20.92
C GLU A 72 -19.69 -21.07 -21.12
N ASP A 73 -19.20 -21.37 -22.31
CA ASP A 73 -17.77 -21.35 -22.65
C ASP A 73 -17.26 -19.90 -22.77
N GLU A 74 -18.01 -19.03 -23.45
CA GLU A 74 -17.72 -17.60 -23.56
C GLU A 74 -17.73 -16.91 -22.19
N PHE A 75 -18.70 -17.25 -21.33
CA PHE A 75 -18.78 -16.73 -19.98
C PHE A 75 -17.57 -17.17 -19.15
N ALA A 76 -17.21 -18.46 -19.19
CA ALA A 76 -16.07 -19.00 -18.47
C ALA A 76 -14.76 -18.32 -18.91
N ALA A 77 -14.53 -18.18 -20.22
CA ALA A 77 -13.35 -17.51 -20.77
C ALA A 77 -13.27 -16.04 -20.33
N ALA A 78 -14.40 -15.33 -20.31
CA ALA A 78 -14.44 -13.95 -19.87
C ALA A 78 -14.19 -13.78 -18.36
N VAL A 79 -14.73 -14.68 -17.52
CA VAL A 79 -14.44 -14.70 -16.09
C VAL A 79 -12.95 -14.95 -15.85
N GLU A 80 -12.33 -15.88 -16.58
CA GLU A 80 -10.88 -16.12 -16.50
C GLU A 80 -10.08 -14.87 -16.91
N GLN A 81 -10.52 -14.17 -17.96
CA GLN A 81 -9.88 -12.91 -18.37
C GLN A 81 -10.00 -11.82 -17.29
N ILE A 82 -11.16 -11.70 -16.64
CA ILE A 82 -11.37 -10.76 -15.52
C ILE A 82 -10.44 -11.11 -14.35
N ASP A 83 -10.38 -12.38 -13.95
CA ASP A 83 -9.50 -12.83 -12.86
C ASP A 83 -8.02 -12.57 -13.17
N ARG A 84 -7.57 -12.88 -14.40
CA ARG A 84 -6.19 -12.57 -14.83
C ARG A 84 -5.87 -11.08 -14.74
N ARG A 85 -6.79 -10.21 -15.15
CA ARG A 85 -6.65 -8.74 -15.03
C ARG A 85 -6.55 -8.33 -13.57
N LEU A 86 -7.44 -8.81 -12.70
CA LEU A 86 -7.44 -8.50 -11.27
C LEU A 86 -6.14 -8.96 -10.58
N ARG A 87 -5.63 -10.16 -10.91
CA ARG A 87 -4.33 -10.63 -10.41
C ARG A 87 -3.17 -9.73 -10.86
N ALA A 88 -3.20 -9.24 -12.09
CA ALA A 88 -2.19 -8.28 -12.57
C ALA A 88 -2.25 -6.96 -11.79
N GLU A 89 -3.45 -6.43 -11.57
CA GLU A 89 -3.69 -5.20 -10.81
C GLU A 89 -3.23 -5.33 -9.35
N ILE A 90 -3.55 -6.45 -8.69
CA ILE A 90 -3.08 -6.76 -7.34
C ILE A 90 -1.54 -6.77 -7.29
N ARG A 91 -0.87 -7.38 -8.26
CA ARG A 91 0.60 -7.41 -8.31
C ARG A 91 1.21 -6.02 -8.51
N GLU A 92 0.59 -5.16 -9.31
CA GLU A 92 1.01 -3.76 -9.45
C GLU A 92 0.81 -2.97 -8.14
N LEU A 93 -0.37 -3.08 -7.52
CA LEU A 93 -0.66 -2.43 -6.25
C LEU A 93 0.28 -2.88 -5.13
N GLN A 94 0.61 -4.18 -5.06
CA GLN A 94 1.60 -4.70 -4.12
C GLN A 94 3.01 -4.13 -4.38
N ARG A 95 3.42 -4.01 -5.65
CA ARG A 95 4.69 -3.35 -6.00
C ARG A 95 4.70 -1.88 -5.60
N HIS A 96 3.62 -1.15 -5.83
CA HIS A 96 3.48 0.24 -5.39
C HIS A 96 3.57 0.37 -3.87
N ARG A 97 2.85 -0.49 -3.13
CA ARG A 97 2.95 -0.54 -1.67
C ARG A 97 4.36 -0.81 -1.19
N HIS A 98 5.09 -1.72 -1.84
CA HIS A 98 6.48 -2.01 -1.50
C HIS A 98 7.41 -0.81 -1.77
N ARG A 99 7.23 -0.10 -2.89
CA ARG A 99 8.00 1.13 -3.17
C ARG A 99 7.74 2.22 -2.12
N ILE A 100 6.48 2.42 -1.73
CA ILE A 100 6.12 3.39 -0.68
C ILE A 100 6.65 2.97 0.69
N ALA A 101 6.62 1.67 1.02
CA ALA A 101 7.21 1.18 2.27
C ALA A 101 8.72 1.45 2.32
N LYS A 102 9.43 1.34 1.20
CA LYS A 102 10.83 1.78 1.09
C LYS A 102 10.99 3.29 1.33
N LEU A 103 10.05 4.12 0.87
CA LEU A 103 10.04 5.56 1.19
C LEU A 103 9.92 5.83 2.69
N ALA A 104 9.10 5.05 3.39
CA ALA A 104 8.93 5.17 4.83
C ALA A 104 10.17 4.73 5.63
N SER A 105 11.05 3.89 5.07
CA SER A 105 12.32 3.50 5.71
C SER A 105 13.41 4.57 5.64
N GLY A 106 13.05 5.82 5.28
CA GLY A 106 13.84 7.06 5.42
C GLY A 106 15.26 6.98 4.88
N ASP A 107 16.15 6.43 5.69
CA ASP A 107 17.58 6.34 5.39
C ASP A 107 17.92 5.17 4.47
N SER A 108 17.15 4.07 4.47
CA SER A 108 17.46 2.88 3.64
C SER A 108 17.27 3.08 2.13
N LEU A 109 16.69 4.20 1.72
CA LEU A 109 16.61 4.58 0.31
C LEU A 109 17.74 5.49 -0.16
N THR A 110 18.31 6.26 0.76
CA THR A 110 19.31 7.28 0.47
C THR A 110 20.71 6.80 0.81
N LEU A 111 20.82 5.80 1.69
CA LEU A 111 22.07 5.21 2.13
C LEU A 111 22.27 3.79 1.60
N PRO A 112 23.53 3.41 1.32
CA PRO A 112 23.94 2.02 1.16
C PRO A 112 23.59 1.18 2.40
N PRO A 113 23.29 -0.12 2.26
CA PRO A 113 22.90 -1.00 3.38
C PRO A 113 23.86 -0.95 4.58
N GLU A 114 25.15 -0.84 4.31
CA GLU A 114 26.22 -0.77 5.31
C GLU A 114 26.12 0.52 6.16
N ALA A 115 25.78 1.65 5.52
CA ALA A 115 25.59 2.94 6.18
C ALA A 115 24.27 3.02 6.94
N VAL A 116 23.22 2.33 6.49
CA VAL A 116 21.98 2.17 7.25
C VAL A 116 22.27 1.45 8.57
N ALA A 117 22.99 0.32 8.52
CA ALA A 117 23.35 -0.44 9.70
C ALA A 117 24.20 0.39 10.69
N TYR A 118 25.12 1.21 10.18
CA TYR A 118 25.91 2.14 10.99
C TYR A 118 25.03 3.21 11.69
N VAL A 119 24.13 3.87 10.94
CA VAL A 119 23.23 4.90 11.48
C VAL A 119 22.26 4.32 12.51
N ASP A 120 21.70 3.13 12.26
CA ASP A 120 20.86 2.43 13.22
C ASP A 120 21.65 2.06 14.48
N ARG A 121 22.91 1.65 14.34
CA ARG A 121 23.77 1.38 15.49
C ARG A 121 24.05 2.63 16.32
N MET A 122 24.23 3.80 15.69
CA MET A 122 24.36 5.07 16.41
C MET A 122 23.09 5.41 17.21
N ARG A 123 21.89 5.13 16.65
CA ARG A 123 20.62 5.32 17.38
C ARG A 123 20.53 4.42 18.60
N GLU A 124 20.84 3.14 18.45
CA GLU A 124 20.82 2.16 19.54
C GLU A 124 21.79 2.52 20.67
N LEU A 125 22.95 3.11 20.32
CA LEU A 125 23.96 3.55 21.27
C LEU A 125 23.64 4.91 21.91
N GLY A 126 22.51 5.53 21.57
CA GLY A 126 22.03 6.77 22.19
C GLY A 126 22.72 8.04 21.73
N PHE A 127 23.28 8.06 20.50
CA PHE A 127 23.88 9.26 19.96
C PHE A 127 22.82 10.38 19.76
N PRO A 128 23.18 11.67 19.92
CA PRO A 128 22.27 12.77 19.67
C PRO A 128 21.73 12.75 18.24
N GLN A 129 20.41 12.94 18.09
CA GLN A 129 19.71 12.88 16.81
C GLN A 129 20.35 13.80 15.74
N ARG A 130 20.82 15.00 16.13
CA ARG A 130 21.50 15.94 15.22
C ARG A 130 22.80 15.38 14.66
N LEU A 131 23.59 14.69 15.48
CA LEU A 131 24.84 14.06 15.04
C LEU A 131 24.56 12.90 14.07
N ILE A 132 23.49 12.14 14.34
CA ILE A 132 23.02 11.06 13.45
C ILE A 132 22.59 11.62 12.09
N GLU A 133 21.88 12.76 12.07
CA GLU A 133 21.48 13.45 10.83
C GLU A 133 22.69 13.94 10.03
N VAL A 134 23.69 14.53 10.68
CA VAL A 134 24.92 15.01 10.02
C VAL A 134 25.72 13.85 9.42
N GLU A 135 25.89 12.75 10.17
CA GLU A 135 26.57 11.55 9.65
C GLU A 135 25.77 10.95 8.49
N ARG A 136 24.45 10.79 8.64
CA ARG A 136 23.57 10.30 7.56
C ARG A 136 23.75 11.13 6.29
N ASP A 137 23.62 12.45 6.38
CA ASP A 137 23.68 13.34 5.22
C ASP A 137 25.06 13.33 4.56
N SER A 138 26.12 13.23 5.37
CA SER A 138 27.49 13.06 4.88
C SER A 138 27.66 11.76 4.11
N TRP A 139 27.10 10.65 4.61
CA TRP A 139 27.17 9.35 3.95
C TRP A 139 26.37 9.27 2.65
N ILE A 140 25.28 10.02 2.53
CA ILE A 140 24.57 10.19 1.25
C ILE A 140 25.51 10.80 0.20
N LEU A 141 26.24 11.86 0.58
CA LEU A 141 27.16 12.56 -0.33
C LEU A 141 28.41 11.73 -0.67
N ILE A 142 28.95 11.01 0.30
CA ILE A 142 30.11 10.12 0.11
C ILE A 142 29.72 8.95 -0.81
N ALA A 143 28.59 8.28 -0.53
CA ALA A 143 28.12 7.16 -1.36
C ALA A 143 27.79 7.59 -2.79
N ALA A 144 27.28 8.81 -2.99
CA ALA A 144 27.02 9.35 -4.33
C ALA A 144 28.30 9.65 -5.13
N GLN A 145 29.39 10.03 -4.46
CA GLN A 145 30.65 10.42 -5.12
C GLN A 145 31.67 9.27 -5.23
N MET A 146 31.68 8.35 -4.25
CA MET A 146 32.69 7.30 -4.09
C MET A 146 32.02 5.99 -3.62
N PRO A 147 31.13 5.38 -4.42
CA PRO A 147 30.36 4.21 -4.01
C PRO A 147 31.24 3.00 -3.67
N GLU A 148 32.35 2.82 -4.38
CA GLU A 148 33.29 1.71 -4.15
C GLU A 148 34.04 1.80 -2.81
N ALA A 149 34.23 3.00 -2.26
CA ALA A 149 34.92 3.21 -0.99
C ALA A 149 34.02 3.04 0.23
N VAL A 150 32.70 2.94 0.04
CA VAL A 150 31.72 2.92 1.14
C VAL A 150 31.95 1.72 2.06
N ALA A 151 32.15 0.53 1.50
CA ALA A 151 32.29 -0.69 2.29
C ALA A 151 33.49 -0.61 3.26
N ASP A 152 34.67 -0.27 2.73
CA ASP A 152 35.91 -0.15 3.51
C ASP A 152 35.80 0.93 4.60
N LEU A 153 35.21 2.08 4.27
CA LEU A 153 35.04 3.15 5.25
C LEU A 153 33.99 2.80 6.31
N MET A 154 32.96 2.03 5.96
CA MET A 154 31.94 1.54 6.90
C MET A 154 32.52 0.56 7.90
N GLU A 155 33.40 -0.35 7.49
CA GLU A 155 34.10 -1.24 8.41
C GLU A 155 34.89 -0.44 9.46
N ILE A 156 35.62 0.60 9.02
CA ILE A 156 36.37 1.48 9.92
C ILE A 156 35.42 2.19 10.91
N LYS A 157 34.33 2.78 10.41
CA LYS A 157 33.35 3.49 11.23
C LYS A 157 32.63 2.58 12.25
N GLN A 158 32.33 1.35 11.87
CA GLN A 158 31.74 0.37 12.79
C GLN A 158 32.73 -0.01 13.91
N LEU A 159 34.00 -0.29 13.57
CA LEU A 159 35.04 -0.53 14.56
C LEU A 159 35.24 0.66 15.51
N GLN A 160 35.11 1.89 15.00
CA GLN A 160 35.16 3.09 15.82
C GLN A 160 34.02 3.16 16.84
N LEU A 161 32.81 2.74 16.48
CA LEU A 161 31.68 2.68 17.42
C LEU A 161 31.89 1.62 18.51
N GLU A 162 32.60 0.54 18.23
CA GLU A 162 32.91 -0.49 19.22
C GLU A 162 33.89 0.01 20.29
N HIS A 163 34.76 0.96 19.94
CA HIS A 163 35.77 1.50 20.84
C HIS A 163 35.16 2.51 21.84
N GLU A 164 35.09 2.13 23.12
CA GLU A 164 34.39 2.90 24.17
C GLU A 164 34.90 4.33 24.32
N GLY A 165 36.23 4.54 24.32
CA GLY A 165 36.81 5.88 24.44
C GLY A 165 36.48 6.79 23.27
N LEU A 166 36.38 6.24 22.06
CA LEU A 166 36.05 7.01 20.87
C LEU A 166 34.55 7.32 20.83
N ARG A 167 33.71 6.34 21.20
CA ARG A 167 32.27 6.54 21.39
C ARG A 167 31.98 7.67 22.38
N ARG A 168 32.68 7.68 23.52
CA ARG A 168 32.52 8.74 24.52
C ARG A 168 32.89 10.11 23.97
N LEU A 169 34.00 10.21 23.25
CA LEU A 169 34.42 11.43 22.57
C LEU A 169 33.35 11.93 21.58
N TYR A 170 32.77 11.06 20.75
CA TYR A 170 31.72 11.46 19.82
C TYR A 170 30.43 11.91 20.52
N LEU A 171 30.05 11.30 21.64
CA LEU A 171 28.92 11.74 22.45
C LEU A 171 29.18 13.13 23.05
N ASP A 172 30.37 13.34 23.61
CA ASP A 172 30.77 14.63 24.16
C ASP A 172 30.80 15.72 23.06
N ILE A 173 31.30 15.41 21.85
CA ILE A 173 31.22 16.31 20.68
C ILE A 173 29.76 16.56 20.29
N GLY A 174 28.93 15.52 20.29
CA GLY A 174 27.50 15.58 20.01
C GLY A 174 26.74 16.56 20.91
N ASP A 175 27.05 16.57 22.20
CA ASP A 175 26.47 17.48 23.19
C ASP A 175 26.90 18.94 22.99
N LEU A 176 27.99 19.16 22.25
CA LEU A 176 28.55 20.48 21.95
C LEU A 176 28.16 21.03 20.59
N VAL A 177 27.47 20.27 19.74
CA VAL A 177 27.13 20.73 18.37
C VAL A 177 26.22 21.98 18.43
N ASP A 178 25.45 22.16 19.50
CA ASP A 178 24.60 23.34 19.78
C ASP A 178 25.29 24.43 20.61
N CYS A 179 26.55 24.24 21.02
CA CYS A 179 27.28 25.23 21.80
C CYS A 179 27.67 26.44 20.92
N GLY A 180 27.22 27.63 21.32
CA GLY A 180 27.77 28.87 20.79
C GLY A 180 29.24 29.07 21.23
N PRO A 181 29.99 29.98 20.60
CA PRO A 181 31.40 30.22 20.91
C PRO A 181 31.69 30.62 22.38
N ASP A 182 30.67 31.10 23.10
CA ASP A 182 30.76 31.48 24.52
C ASP A 182 30.15 30.44 25.49
N ASP A 183 29.82 29.22 25.03
CA ASP A 183 29.19 28.21 25.88
C ASP A 183 30.17 27.72 26.97
N PRO A 184 29.81 27.79 28.27
CA PRO A 184 30.67 27.38 29.37
C PRO A 184 31.08 25.90 29.32
N ARG A 185 30.33 25.04 28.61
CA ARG A 185 30.69 23.63 28.40
C ARG A 185 31.97 23.46 27.57
N LEU A 186 32.29 24.40 26.67
CA LEU A 186 33.53 24.38 25.88
C LEU A 186 34.78 24.57 26.75
N ARG A 187 34.67 25.28 27.88
CA ARG A 187 35.80 25.53 28.79
C ARG A 187 36.14 24.33 29.67
N ALA A 188 35.22 23.39 29.84
CA ALA A 188 35.43 22.19 30.63
C ALA A 188 36.23 21.09 29.89
N LEU A 189 36.54 21.32 28.61
CA LEU A 189 37.24 20.39 27.72
C LEU A 189 38.69 20.79 27.41
N ALA A 190 39.14 21.94 27.94
CA ALA A 190 40.50 22.46 27.83
C ALA A 190 41.33 22.09 29.06
#